data_AF-A0A432HUR7-F1
#
_entry.id   AF-A0A432HUR7-F1
#
_cell.length_a   1.000
_cell.length_b   1.000
_cell.length_c   1.000
_cell.angle_alpha   90.00
_cell.angle_beta   90.00
_cell.angle_gamma   90.00
#
_symmetry.space_group_name_H-M   'P 1'
#
loop_
_entity.id
_entity.type
_entity.pdbx_description
1 polymer ?
#
loop_
_entity_poly.entity_id
_entity_poly.type
_entity_poly.pdbx_seq_one_letter_code
_entity_poly.pdbx_strand_id
1 'polypeptide(L)'
;MVMEWAVNYAYERGDVVIDVAGNENQSTVGYPAAYDTAVVVAAVANSDVRGDLSNYIAGVTVSAPEVDIYSAYGNGLFAWWRGTS
;
A
#
# COMPACT_ATOMS: atom_id res chain seq x y z
N MET A 1 5.98 -15.76 -10.75
CA MET A 1 5.43 -16.01 -12.10
C MET A 1 3.92 -15.80 -12.18
N VAL A 2 3.06 -16.51 -11.42
CA VAL A 2 1.60 -16.29 -11.53
C VAL A 2 1.17 -14.90 -11.07
N MET A 3 1.74 -14.38 -9.97
CA MET A 3 1.40 -13.03 -9.45
C MET A 3 1.74 -11.93 -10.47
N GLU A 4 3.00 -11.87 -10.91
CA GLU A 4 3.46 -10.91 -11.93
C GLU A 4 2.63 -10.96 -13.22
N TRP A 5 2.32 -12.17 -13.70
CA TRP A 5 1.46 -12.32 -14.86
C TRP A 5 0.07 -11.71 -14.62
N ALA A 6 -0.52 -11.92 -13.45
CA ALA A 6 -1.85 -11.37 -13.13
C ALA A 6 -1.83 -9.83 -13.06
N VAL A 7 -0.78 -9.25 -12.47
CA VAL A 7 -0.60 -7.78 -12.41
C VAL A 7 -0.44 -7.20 -13.82
N ASN A 8 0.44 -7.80 -14.63
CA ASN A 8 0.66 -7.34 -16.01
C ASN A 8 -0.59 -7.53 -16.88
N TYR A 9 -1.31 -8.63 -16.72
CA TYR A 9 -2.57 -8.89 -17.44
C TYR A 9 -3.64 -7.82 -17.17
N ALA A 10 -3.75 -7.37 -15.90
CA ALA A 10 -4.65 -6.31 -15.48
C ALA A 10 -4.19 -4.96 -16.05
N TYR A 11 -2.91 -4.65 -15.90
CA TYR A 11 -2.31 -3.43 -16.44
C TYR A 11 -2.50 -3.30 -17.97
N GLU A 12 -2.28 -4.38 -18.73
CA GLU A 12 -2.49 -4.42 -20.19
C GLU A 12 -3.96 -4.22 -20.60
N ARG A 13 -4.91 -4.40 -19.67
CA ARG A 13 -6.35 -4.15 -19.88
C ARG A 13 -6.79 -2.76 -19.46
N GLY A 14 -5.87 -1.94 -18.96
CA GLY A 14 -6.15 -0.60 -18.46
C GLY A 14 -6.61 -0.58 -17.00
N ASP A 15 -6.51 -1.70 -16.27
CA ASP A 15 -6.73 -1.71 -14.83
C ASP A 15 -5.51 -1.16 -14.10
N VAL A 16 -5.76 -0.48 -12.97
CA VAL A 16 -4.69 0.01 -12.10
C VAL A 16 -4.55 -0.93 -10.91
N VAL A 17 -3.36 -1.51 -10.77
CA VAL A 17 -3.02 -2.35 -9.61
C VAL A 17 -2.34 -1.48 -8.57
N ILE A 18 -2.98 -1.36 -7.40
CA ILE A 18 -2.49 -0.58 -6.27
C ILE A 18 -2.04 -1.56 -5.19
N ASP A 19 -0.82 -1.39 -4.70
CA ASP A 19 -0.28 -2.11 -3.56
C ASP A 19 0.42 -1.15 -2.60
N VAL A 20 0.55 -1.59 -1.36
CA VAL A 20 1.20 -0.85 -0.29
C VAL A 20 2.70 -1.12 -0.23
N ALA A 21 3.46 -0.14 0.25
CA ALA A 21 4.91 -0.31 0.43
C ALA A 21 5.26 -1.42 1.46
N GLY A 22 4.37 -1.66 2.43
CA GLY A 22 4.56 -2.62 3.52
C GLY A 22 4.77 -1.96 4.88
N ASN A 23 4.73 -2.78 5.93
CA ASN A 23 4.59 -2.37 7.34
C ASN A 23 5.82 -2.70 8.21
N GLU A 24 6.99 -2.88 7.60
CA GLU A 24 8.19 -3.36 8.28
C GLU A 24 9.19 -2.25 8.62
N ASN A 25 8.90 -0.99 8.25
CA ASN A 25 9.84 0.14 8.35
C ASN A 25 11.18 -0.15 7.68
N GLN A 26 11.15 -0.74 6.48
CA GLN A 26 12.33 -1.14 5.72
C GLN A 26 12.47 -0.34 4.42
N SER A 27 13.69 -0.33 3.87
CA SER A 27 13.98 0.26 2.57
C SER A 27 13.72 -0.71 1.40
N THR A 28 12.76 -1.61 1.56
CA THR A 28 12.39 -2.67 0.61
C THR A 28 10.87 -2.82 0.59
N VAL A 29 10.31 -3.33 -0.50
CA VAL A 29 8.88 -3.61 -0.63
C VAL A 29 8.65 -5.08 -1.00
N GLY A 30 7.45 -5.58 -0.70
CA GLY A 30 7.00 -6.90 -1.13
C GLY A 30 6.55 -6.92 -2.59
N TYR A 31 6.09 -8.09 -3.04
CA TYR A 31 5.33 -8.21 -4.29
C TYR A 31 3.84 -8.26 -3.95
N PRO A 32 2.97 -7.61 -4.74
CA PRO A 32 3.23 -7.00 -6.06
C PRO A 32 3.83 -5.57 -6.09
N ALA A 33 3.99 -4.86 -4.98
CA ALA A 33 4.54 -3.49 -4.94
C ALA A 33 5.91 -3.32 -5.62
N ALA A 34 6.72 -4.38 -5.71
CA ALA A 34 8.01 -4.36 -6.42
C ALA A 34 7.90 -4.43 -7.95
N TYR A 35 6.71 -4.62 -8.54
CA TYR A 35 6.53 -4.64 -10.00
C TYR A 35 6.38 -3.22 -10.56
N ASP A 36 7.04 -2.94 -11.70
CA ASP A 36 6.99 -1.62 -12.37
C ASP A 36 5.56 -1.17 -12.76
N THR A 37 4.65 -2.13 -12.93
CA THR A 37 3.24 -1.90 -13.30
C THR A 37 2.32 -1.67 -12.10
N ALA A 38 2.82 -1.78 -10.87
CA ALA A 38 2.07 -1.52 -9.65
C ALA A 38 2.25 -0.05 -9.20
N VAL A 39 1.16 0.55 -8.73
CA VAL A 39 1.18 1.83 -8.02
C VAL A 39 1.46 1.55 -6.55
N VAL A 40 2.57 2.07 -6.03
CA VAL A 40 3.01 1.81 -4.66
C VAL A 40 2.61 2.98 -3.74
N VAL A 41 1.85 2.67 -2.69
CA VAL A 41 1.38 3.64 -1.70
C VAL A 41 2.21 3.56 -0.42
N ALA A 42 2.76 4.70 0.03
CA ALA A 42 3.42 4.82 1.33
C ALA A 42 2.49 5.40 2.40
N ALA A 43 2.62 4.89 3.62
CA ALA A 43 1.85 5.34 4.79
C ALA A 43 2.37 6.70 5.28
N VAL A 44 1.46 7.65 5.51
CA VAL A 44 1.71 8.86 6.29
C VAL A 44 0.78 8.95 7.50
N ALA A 45 1.25 9.64 8.54
CA ALA A 45 0.46 10.04 9.69
C ALA A 45 -0.32 11.32 9.40
N ASN A 46 -1.24 11.69 10.30
CA ASN A 46 -2.01 12.94 10.24
C ASN A 46 -1.14 14.22 10.29
N SER A 47 0.15 14.10 10.58
CA SER A 47 1.15 15.15 10.55
C SER A 47 1.83 15.31 9.18
N ASP A 48 1.38 14.57 8.16
CA ASP A 48 2.02 14.46 6.83
C ASP A 48 3.48 13.97 6.90
N VAL A 49 3.82 13.26 7.98
CA VAL A 49 5.10 12.57 8.15
C VAL A 49 4.92 11.10 7.85
N ARG A 50 5.93 10.45 7.26
CA ARG A 50 5.95 9.01 7.04
C ARG A 50 5.54 8.27 8.32
N GLY A 51 4.57 7.36 8.22
CA GLY A 51 4.16 6.52 9.33
C GLY A 51 5.30 5.63 9.78
N ASP A 52 5.44 5.40 11.09
CA ASP A 52 6.60 4.67 11.65
C ASP A 52 6.74 3.24 11.14
N LEU A 53 5.64 2.62 10.67
CA LEU A 53 5.64 1.27 10.12
C LEU A 53 5.83 1.25 8.59
N SER A 54 5.67 2.38 7.90
CA SER A 54 5.75 2.41 6.44
C SER A 54 7.15 2.01 5.97
N ASN A 55 7.21 1.04 5.08
CA ASN A 55 8.38 0.86 4.22
C ASN A 55 8.58 2.10 3.34
N TYR A 56 9.81 2.26 2.86
CA TYR A 56 10.25 3.44 2.12
C TYR A 56 11.21 3.06 0.99
N ILE A 57 10.79 3.28 -0.25
CA ILE A 57 11.65 3.05 -1.41
C ILE A 57 11.63 4.25 -2.35
N ALA A 58 12.63 4.35 -3.22
CA ALA A 58 12.65 5.37 -4.27
C ALA A 58 11.49 5.21 -5.27
N GLY A 59 10.92 4.00 -5.39
CA GLY A 59 9.81 3.68 -6.29
C GLY A 59 8.40 3.93 -5.71
N VAL A 60 8.27 4.60 -4.56
CA VAL A 60 6.94 5.01 -4.05
C VAL A 60 6.29 5.96 -5.05
N THR A 61 5.07 5.64 -5.48
CA THR A 61 4.32 6.46 -6.45
C THR A 61 3.58 7.59 -5.76
N VAL A 62 2.99 7.32 -4.59
CA VAL A 62 2.15 8.26 -3.83
C VAL A 62 2.15 7.92 -2.35
N SER A 63 1.80 8.88 -1.49
CA SER A 63 1.57 8.66 -0.06
C SER A 63 0.12 8.91 0.34
N ALA A 64 -0.39 8.15 1.31
CA ALA A 64 -1.75 8.28 1.83
C ALA A 64 -1.83 8.09 3.35
N PRO A 65 -2.84 8.66 4.04
CA PRO A 65 -3.05 8.42 5.46
C PRO A 65 -3.38 6.96 5.76
N GLU A 66 -2.59 6.33 6.63
CA GLU A 66 -2.76 4.91 7.03
C GLU A 66 -2.49 4.69 8.53
N VAL A 67 -2.34 5.77 9.29
CA VAL A 67 -2.23 5.77 10.74
C VAL A 67 -3.54 6.29 11.34
N ASP A 68 -4.15 5.48 12.21
CA ASP A 68 -5.41 5.78 12.89
C ASP A 68 -6.53 6.14 11.90
N ILE A 69 -6.83 5.21 10.98
CA ILE A 69 -7.93 5.30 10.04
C ILE A 69 -9.18 4.65 10.62
N TYR A 70 -10.25 5.42 10.76
CA TYR A 70 -11.55 4.92 11.21
C TYR A 70 -12.35 4.36 10.04
N SER A 71 -12.68 3.07 10.08
CA SER A 71 -13.40 2.39 9.02
C SER A 71 -14.30 1.26 9.55
N ALA A 72 -15.09 0.67 8.66
CA ALA A 72 -15.97 -0.46 8.98
C ALA A 72 -15.16 -1.69 9.44
N TYR A 73 -15.66 -2.40 10.45
CA TYR A 73 -15.00 -3.55 11.09
C TYR A 73 -15.94 -4.77 11.18
N GLY A 74 -16.81 -4.95 10.18
CA GLY A 74 -17.79 -6.03 10.10
C GLY A 74 -18.96 -5.89 11.07
N ASN A 75 -20.04 -6.65 10.86
CA ASN A 75 -21.22 -6.68 11.74
C ASN A 75 -21.84 -5.29 12.03
N GLY A 76 -21.72 -4.34 11.10
CA GLY A 76 -22.19 -2.96 11.30
C GLY A 76 -21.37 -2.13 12.31
N LEU A 77 -20.21 -2.63 12.73
CA LEU A 77 -19.28 -1.96 13.63
C LEU A 77 -18.22 -1.16 12.87
N PHE A 78 -17.54 -0.30 13.61
CA PHE A 78 -16.44 0.52 13.13
C PHE A 78 -15.26 0.45 14.12
N ALA A 79 -14.05 0.53 13.61
CA ALA A 79 -12.83 0.49 14.40
C ALA A 79 -11.75 1.41 13.82
N TRP A 80 -10.80 1.78 14.68
CA TRP A 80 -9.58 2.46 14.28
C TRP A 80 -8.53 1.42 13.91
N TRP A 81 -7.84 1.66 12.79
CA TRP A 81 -6.81 0.79 12.25
C TRP A 81 -5.54 1.58 11.93
N ARG A 82 -4.40 0.89 12.02
CA ARG A 82 -3.09 1.40 11.63
C ARG A 82 -2.34 0.32 10.89
N GLY A 83 -1.79 0.67 9.73
CA GLY A 83 -0.99 -0.22 8.90
C GLY A 83 -1.39 -0.15 7.43
N THR A 84 -0.42 -0.36 6.55
CA THR A 84 -0.53 -0.46 5.10
C THR A 84 -1.18 -1.79 4.67
N SER A 85 -2.34 -2.14 5.23
CA SER A 85 -2.95 -3.50 5.15
C SER A 85 -2.98 -4.14 3.76
#